data_AF-A0A7G2IPY2-F1
#
_entry.id   AF-A0A7G2IPY2-F1
#
_cell.length_a   1.000
_cell.length_b   1.000
_cell.length_c   1.000
_cell.angle_alpha   90.00
_cell.angle_beta   90.00
_cell.angle_gamma   90.00
#
_symmetry.space_group_name_H-M   'P 1'
#
loop_
_entity.id
_entity.type
_entity.pdbx_description
1 polymer ?
#
loop_
_entity_poly.entity_id
_entity_poly.type
_entity_poly.pdbx_seq_one_letter_code
_entity_poly.pdbx_strand_id
1 'polypeptide(L)'
;MNEKIEKLSRQQDAENSFEAITREWYQRRYDRWSVSYREEMMRTFEKDVFPYIGHRPIKDIKPMELLAVLSKIEARGATEKVRKVRQRCGEVWKL
;
A
#
# COMPACT_ATOMS: atom_id res chain seq x y z
N MET A 1 33.74 2.85 -0.74
CA MET A 1 33.00 1.87 -1.56
C MET A 1 31.63 1.51 -0.97
N ASN A 2 31.34 1.83 0.31
CA ASN A 2 30.06 1.50 0.96
C ASN A 2 28.91 2.47 0.63
N GLU A 3 29.17 3.77 0.50
CA GLU A 3 28.11 4.78 0.30
C GLU A 3 27.30 4.59 -1.00
N LYS A 4 27.95 4.08 -2.05
CA LYS A 4 27.29 3.79 -3.34
C LYS A 4 26.33 2.62 -3.23
N ILE A 5 26.70 1.57 -2.51
CA ILE A 5 25.87 0.37 -2.30
C ILE A 5 24.66 0.71 -1.42
N GLU A 6 24.88 1.48 -0.36
CA GLU A 6 23.82 1.91 0.56
C GLU A 6 22.81 2.83 -0.13
N LYS A 7 23.28 3.72 -1.02
CA LYS A 7 22.41 4.60 -1.82
C LYS A 7 21.59 3.83 -2.85
N LEU A 8 22.20 2.85 -3.53
CA LEU A 8 21.51 1.97 -4.48
C LEU A 8 20.46 1.10 -3.78
N SER A 9 20.78 0.54 -2.61
CA SER A 9 19.81 -0.21 -1.79
C SER A 9 18.64 0.68 -1.40
N ARG A 10 18.89 1.88 -0.85
CA ARG A 10 17.83 2.81 -0.47
C ARG A 10 16.93 3.22 -1.65
N GLN A 11 17.49 3.37 -2.84
CA GLN A 11 16.72 3.60 -4.06
C GLN A 11 15.84 2.39 -4.39
N GLN A 12 16.42 1.19 -4.42
CA GLN A 12 15.65 -0.04 -4.67
C GLN A 12 14.58 -0.28 -3.61
N ASP A 13 14.85 0.01 -2.34
CA ASP A 13 13.88 -0.14 -1.25
C ASP A 13 12.74 0.86 -1.38
N ALA A 14 13.00 2.07 -1.86
CA ALA A 14 11.97 3.06 -2.19
C ALA A 14 11.14 2.64 -3.41
N GLU A 15 11.78 2.11 -4.46
CA GLU A 15 11.10 1.59 -5.66
C GLU A 15 10.26 0.35 -5.37
N ASN A 16 10.70 -0.50 -4.42
CA ASN A 16 9.98 -1.69 -3.98
C ASN A 16 9.13 -1.47 -2.72
N SER A 17 8.94 -0.20 -2.34
CA SER A 17 8.09 0.15 -1.21
C SER A 17 6.63 -0.22 -1.50
N PHE A 18 5.88 -0.56 -0.45
CA PHE A 18 4.48 -0.90 -0.62
C PHE A 18 3.67 0.21 -1.30
N GLU A 19 3.98 1.47 -0.99
CA GLU A 19 3.37 2.60 -1.67
C GLU A 19 3.70 2.63 -3.17
N ALA A 20 4.96 2.47 -3.55
CA ALA A 20 5.37 2.47 -4.96
C ALA A 20 4.65 1.36 -5.75
N ILE A 21 4.66 0.12 -5.23
CA ILE A 21 3.97 -1.01 -5.86
C ILE A 21 2.45 -0.81 -5.88
N THR A 22 1.86 -0.25 -4.82
CA THR A 22 0.42 0.06 -4.79
C THR A 22 0.05 1.10 -5.84
N ARG A 23 0.87 2.14 -6.03
CA ARG A 23 0.65 3.17 -7.05
C ARG A 23 0.78 2.59 -8.46
N GLU A 24 1.73 1.70 -8.71
CA GLU A 24 1.84 1.02 -10.00
C GLU A 24 0.63 0.13 -10.28
N TRP A 25 0.23 -0.70 -9.31
CA TRP A 25 -0.98 -1.52 -9.40
C TRP A 25 -2.23 -0.65 -9.64
N TYR A 26 -2.31 0.50 -8.99
CA TYR A 26 -3.40 1.46 -9.16
C TYR A 26 -3.47 2.01 -10.59
N GLN A 27 -2.32 2.38 -11.17
CA GLN A 27 -2.26 2.87 -12.57
C GLN A 27 -2.78 1.83 -13.56
N ARG A 28 -2.44 0.54 -13.37
CA ARG A 28 -2.96 -0.56 -14.22
C ARG A 28 -4.49 -0.73 -14.15
N ARG A 29 -5.13 -0.18 -13.11
CA ARG A 29 -6.59 -0.23 -12.87
C ARG A 29 -7.28 1.12 -13.08
N TYR A 30 -6.52 2.17 -13.39
CA TYR A 30 -6.99 3.56 -13.41
C TYR A 30 -8.19 3.80 -14.34
N ASP A 31 -8.18 3.17 -15.51
CA ASP A 31 -9.25 3.23 -16.52
C ASP A 31 -10.41 2.25 -16.27
N ARG A 32 -10.22 1.24 -15.42
CA ARG A 32 -11.26 0.22 -15.13
C ARG A 32 -12.25 0.68 -14.07
N TRP A 33 -11.90 1.69 -13.29
CA TRP A 33 -12.72 2.19 -12.19
C TRP A 33 -13.28 3.57 -12.50
N SER A 34 -14.47 3.84 -11.97
CA SER A 34 -15.01 5.20 -11.98
C SER A 34 -14.08 6.16 -11.25
N VAL A 35 -14.07 7.42 -11.69
CA VAL A 35 -13.22 8.48 -11.13
C VAL A 35 -13.42 8.62 -9.62
N SER A 36 -14.67 8.61 -9.16
CA SER A 36 -14.99 8.70 -7.74
C SER A 36 -14.44 7.53 -6.93
N TYR A 37 -14.57 6.30 -7.45
CA TYR A 37 -14.11 5.10 -6.75
C TYR A 37 -12.59 5.05 -6.64
N ARG A 38 -11.88 5.32 -7.73
CA ARG A 38 -10.41 5.30 -7.71
C ARG A 38 -9.84 6.39 -6.80
N GLU A 39 -10.45 7.57 -6.75
CA GLU A 39 -10.01 8.66 -5.86
C GLU A 39 -10.29 8.34 -4.38
N GLU A 40 -11.46 7.79 -4.08
CA GLU A 40 -11.77 7.32 -2.72
C GLU A 40 -10.79 6.25 -2.26
N MET A 41 -10.47 5.31 -3.15
CA MET A 41 -9.56 4.21 -2.83
C MET A 41 -8.16 4.73 -2.55
N MET A 42 -7.58 5.56 -3.43
CA MET A 42 -6.24 6.13 -3.19
C MET A 42 -6.21 6.96 -1.91
N ARG A 43 -7.23 7.81 -1.67
CA ARG A 43 -7.34 8.58 -0.42
C ARG A 43 -7.38 7.69 0.82
N THR A 44 -8.04 6.53 0.74
CA THR A 44 -8.05 5.56 1.84
C THR A 44 -6.65 4.99 2.05
N PHE A 45 -5.95 4.58 1.01
CA PHE A 45 -4.57 4.10 1.14
C PHE A 45 -3.63 5.18 1.72
N GLU A 46 -3.72 6.41 1.24
CA GLU A 46 -2.88 7.53 1.70
C GLU A 46 -3.12 7.92 3.16
N LYS A 47 -4.38 7.86 3.63
CA LYS A 47 -4.71 8.22 5.01
C LYS A 47 -4.53 7.07 5.99
N ASP A 48 -4.80 5.85 5.54
CA ASP A 48 -5.01 4.73 6.45
C ASP A 48 -3.98 3.61 6.32
N VAL A 49 -3.23 3.53 5.22
CA VAL A 49 -2.30 2.42 4.96
C VAL A 49 -0.86 2.91 4.85
N PHE A 50 -0.60 3.86 3.95
CA PHE A 50 0.75 4.37 3.68
C PHE A 50 1.47 4.96 4.89
N PRO A 51 0.80 5.69 5.81
CA PRO A 51 1.46 6.22 7.01
C PRO A 51 2.08 5.14 7.91
N TYR A 52 1.58 3.90 7.83
CA TYR A 52 2.03 2.81 8.69
C TYR A 52 3.03 1.89 7.98
N ILE A 53 2.75 1.52 6.73
CA ILE A 53 3.53 0.50 6.01
C ILE A 53 3.97 0.91 4.61
N GLY A 54 3.53 2.07 4.09
CA GLY A 54 3.76 2.50 2.71
C GLY A 54 5.22 2.68 2.34
N HIS A 55 6.02 3.22 3.26
CA HIS A 55 7.45 3.48 3.07
C HIS A 55 8.32 2.22 3.17
N ARG A 56 7.75 1.07 3.57
CA ARG A 56 8.51 -0.16 3.78
C ARG A 56 8.51 -1.02 2.51
N PRO A 57 9.60 -1.72 2.20
CA PRO A 57 9.62 -2.70 1.12
C PRO A 57 8.52 -3.75 1.31
N ILE A 58 7.78 -4.08 0.25
CA ILE A 58 6.65 -5.01 0.34
C ILE A 58 7.03 -6.39 0.90
N LYS A 59 8.26 -6.84 0.62
CA LYS A 59 8.84 -8.10 1.11
C LYS A 59 9.06 -8.14 2.63
N ASP A 60 9.22 -6.97 3.25
CA ASP A 60 9.54 -6.83 4.68
C ASP A 60 8.29 -6.59 5.53
N ILE A 61 7.15 -6.34 4.91
CA ILE A 61 5.87 -6.12 5.60
C ILE A 61 5.29 -7.47 5.98
N LYS A 62 5.16 -7.71 7.29
CA LYS A 62 4.58 -8.95 7.79
C LYS A 62 3.05 -8.91 7.70
N PRO A 63 2.39 -10.06 7.51
CA PRO A 63 0.93 -10.15 7.50
C PRO A 63 0.27 -9.55 8.76
N MET A 64 0.91 -9.71 9.92
CA MET A 64 0.41 -9.15 11.19
C MET A 64 0.41 -7.62 11.21
N GLU A 65 1.34 -6.97 10.50
CA GLU A 65 1.38 -5.51 10.42
C GLU A 65 0.24 -4.98 9.55
N LEU A 66 -0.04 -5.65 8.42
CA LEU A 66 -1.23 -5.34 7.63
C LEU A 66 -2.51 -5.53 8.44
N LEU A 67 -2.62 -6.61 9.23
CA LEU A 67 -3.77 -6.82 10.10
C LEU A 67 -3.91 -5.69 11.13
N ALA A 68 -2.80 -5.25 11.75
CA ALA A 68 -2.83 -4.13 12.70
C ALA A 68 -3.31 -2.83 12.03
N VAL A 69 -2.90 -2.56 10.79
CA VAL A 69 -3.39 -1.42 10.00
C VAL A 69 -4.89 -1.55 9.72
N LEU A 70 -5.35 -2.72 9.26
CA LEU A 70 -6.77 -2.98 8.99
C LEU A 70 -7.63 -2.83 10.25
N SER A 71 -7.16 -3.31 11.40
CA SER A 71 -7.84 -3.13 12.70
C SER A 71 -7.99 -1.66 13.09
N LYS A 72 -7.03 -0.79 12.76
CA LYS A 72 -7.16 0.67 13.00
C LYS A 72 -8.23 1.33 12.14
N ILE A 73 -8.45 0.81 10.93
CA ILE A 73 -9.52 1.27 10.04
C ILE A 73 -10.87 0.77 10.56
N GLU A 74 -10.91 -0.50 10.99
CA GLU A 74 -12.10 -1.13 11.55
C GLU A 74 -12.58 -0.43 12.84
N ALA A 75 -11.65 -0.09 13.73
CA ALA A 75 -11.94 0.61 14.99
C ALA A 75 -12.64 1.97 14.81
N ARG A 76 -12.56 2.57 13.60
CA ARG A 76 -13.26 3.82 13.25
C ARG A 76 -14.67 3.60 12.68
N GLY A 77 -15.16 2.35 12.69
CA GLY A 77 -16.47 1.97 12.15
C GLY A 77 -16.50 1.76 10.63
N ALA A 78 -15.34 1.76 9.96
CA ALA A 78 -15.26 1.70 8.50
C ALA A 78 -15.16 0.27 7.93
N THR A 79 -16.04 -0.63 8.38
CA THR A 79 -15.96 -2.09 8.09
C THR A 79 -15.96 -2.43 6.61
N GLU A 80 -16.78 -1.75 5.79
CA GLU A 80 -16.77 -1.96 4.34
C GLU A 80 -15.45 -1.53 3.68
N LYS A 81 -14.84 -0.45 4.18
CA LYS A 81 -13.52 0.01 3.70
C LYS A 81 -12.44 -1.00 4.06
N VAL A 82 -12.48 -1.58 5.27
CA VAL A 82 -11.54 -2.64 5.68
C VAL A 82 -11.56 -3.81 4.70
N ARG A 83 -12.76 -4.29 4.34
CA ARG A 83 -12.91 -5.41 3.39
C ARG A 83 -12.32 -5.06 2.02
N LYS A 84 -12.62 -3.87 1.50
CA LYS A 84 -12.08 -3.37 0.22
C LYS A 84 -10.56 -3.25 0.28
N VAL A 85 -10.01 -2.54 1.28
CA VAL A 85 -8.57 -2.35 1.45
C VAL A 85 -7.85 -3.69 1.59
N ARG A 86 -8.36 -4.63 2.40
CA ARG A 86 -7.79 -5.97 2.55
C ARG A 86 -7.73 -6.71 1.21
N GLN A 87 -8.81 -6.67 0.44
CA GLN A 87 -8.84 -7.29 -0.89
C GLN A 87 -7.80 -6.66 -1.82
N ARG A 88 -7.73 -5.33 -1.86
CA ARG A 88 -6.80 -4.59 -2.71
C ARG A 88 -5.34 -4.84 -2.33
N CYS A 89 -5.03 -4.85 -1.03
CA CYS A 89 -3.73 -5.28 -0.53
C CYS A 89 -3.40 -6.68 -1.07
N GLY A 90 -4.30 -7.66 -0.92
CA GLY A 90 -4.08 -9.01 -1.47
C GLY A 90 -3.85 -9.06 -2.99
N GLU A 91 -4.32 -8.07 -3.76
CA GLU A 91 -3.99 -7.94 -5.18
C GLU A 91 -2.60 -7.31 -5.40
N VAL A 92 -2.24 -6.29 -4.62
CA VAL A 92 -0.91 -5.65 -4.66
C VAL A 92 0.19 -6.66 -4.33
N TRP A 93 -0.03 -7.56 -3.36
CA TRP A 93 0.93 -8.62 -2.99
C TRP A 93 1.09 -9.73 -4.05
N LYS A 94 0.22 -9.79 -5.05
CA LYS A 94 0.30 -10.75 -6.16
C LYS A 94 0.89 -10.15 -7.43
N LEU A 95 1.20 -8.86 -7.41
CA LEU A 95 1.85 -8.15 -8.53
C LEU A 95 3.32 -8.55 -8.60
#